data_AF-W4VNI4-F1
#
_entry.id   AF-W4VNI4-F1
#
_cell.length_a   1.000
_cell.length_b   1.000
_cell.length_c   1.000
_cell.angle_alpha   90.00
_cell.angle_beta   90.00
_cell.angle_gamma   90.00
#
_symmetry.space_group_name_H-M   'P 1'
#
loop_
_entity.id
_entity.type
_entity.pdbx_description
1 polymer ?
#
loop_
_entity_poly.entity_id
_entity_poly.type
_entity_poly.pdbx_seq_one_letter_code
_entity_poly.pdbx_strand_id
1 'polypeptide(L)'
;MEMPYKFFENSFWLKGIHEQAQDHGVKVLLNGARGNFTISWGKALDYYSNLIRQFKWMKLSKEVKLYSGNNSVSQKRVLFSIGKRVAPFLEPTKNLFTFPELINKSFAAETDAFERISDINTDGLKNDEIRQMHFTQSCMWNVTGTSATKQSLKYGMWDRDPTNDLRVIQFCLSLPDDQFVNNGLDRALIRNATKGYLPDKIRLNQRVRGIQAADWLYRMQPVWEN
;
A
#
# COMPACT_ATOMS: atom_id res chain seq x y z
N MET A 1 1.05 24.98 8.50
CA MET A 1 0.41 23.71 8.10
C MET A 1 0.62 22.73 9.23
N GLU A 2 -0.25 22.70 10.24
CA GLU A 2 -0.11 21.73 11.33
C GLU A 2 -1.11 20.59 11.15
N MET A 3 -0.64 19.36 11.33
CA MET A 3 -1.44 18.14 11.32
C MET A 3 -0.71 17.04 12.11
N PRO A 4 -1.41 16.00 12.58
CA PRO A 4 -0.78 14.84 13.17
C PRO A 4 0.24 14.20 12.22
N TYR A 5 1.39 13.82 12.76
CA TYR A 5 2.41 13.08 12.01
C TYR A 5 1.97 11.63 11.82
N LYS A 6 2.12 11.12 10.59
CA LYS A 6 1.92 9.71 10.24
C LYS A 6 3.27 9.07 9.95
N PHE A 7 3.47 7.82 10.37
CA PHE A 7 4.70 7.05 10.14
C PHE A 7 5.95 7.76 10.67
N PHE A 8 5.93 8.14 11.95
CA PHE A 8 6.99 8.92 12.60
C PHE A 8 8.36 8.26 12.45
N GLU A 9 8.41 6.94 12.58
CA GLU A 9 9.58 6.10 12.42
C GLU A 9 10.22 6.23 11.03
N ASN A 10 9.42 6.50 9.99
CA ASN A 10 9.94 6.70 8.63
C ASN A 10 10.47 8.12 8.37
N SER A 11 10.14 9.08 9.24
CA SER A 11 10.53 10.48 9.05
C SER A 11 12.05 10.66 9.07
N PHE A 12 12.79 9.82 9.79
CA PHE A 12 14.24 9.92 9.92
C PHE A 12 14.99 9.68 8.61
N TRP A 13 14.70 8.57 7.93
CA TRP A 13 15.37 8.26 6.67
C TRP A 13 14.85 9.14 5.52
N LEU A 14 13.57 9.54 5.54
CA LEU A 14 13.05 10.55 4.62
C LEU A 14 13.79 11.89 4.81
N LYS A 15 13.95 12.36 6.05
CA LYS A 15 14.74 13.56 6.37
C LYS A 15 16.16 13.45 5.84
N GLY A 16 16.85 12.34 6.13
CA GLY A 16 18.22 12.13 5.68
C GLY A 16 18.37 12.14 4.16
N ILE A 17 17.45 11.50 3.43
CA ILE A 17 17.44 11.54 1.95
C ILE A 17 17.27 12.98 1.45
N HIS A 18 16.38 13.77 2.04
CA HIS A 18 16.16 15.15 1.61
C HIS A 18 17.34 16.06 1.94
N GLU A 19 17.98 15.88 3.10
CA GLU A 19 19.21 16.61 3.46
C GLU A 19 20.33 16.33 2.45
N GLN A 20 20.57 15.06 2.15
CA GLN A 20 21.56 14.67 1.16
C GLN A 20 21.20 15.14 -0.26
N ALA A 21 19.93 15.12 -0.64
CA ALA A 21 19.50 15.62 -1.95
C ALA A 21 19.72 17.13 -2.06
N GLN A 22 19.50 17.89 -0.97
CA GLN A 22 19.78 19.32 -0.92
C GLN A 22 21.28 19.60 -1.06
N ASP A 23 22.12 18.88 -0.32
CA ASP A 23 23.59 19.02 -0.37
C ASP A 23 24.14 18.77 -1.79
N HIS A 24 23.54 17.84 -2.52
CA HIS A 24 23.89 17.55 -3.92
C HIS A 24 23.20 18.47 -4.94
N GLY A 25 22.46 19.50 -4.50
CA GLY A 25 21.79 20.45 -5.40
C GLY A 25 20.61 19.88 -6.18
N VAL A 26 20.06 18.72 -5.78
CA VAL A 26 18.92 18.08 -6.44
C VAL A 26 17.67 18.96 -6.31
N LYS A 27 16.99 19.21 -7.44
CA LYS A 27 15.77 20.02 -7.49
C LYS A 27 14.48 19.22 -7.61
N VAL A 28 14.57 17.99 -8.10
CA VAL A 28 13.43 17.08 -8.25
C VAL A 28 13.81 15.72 -7.68
N LEU A 29 13.04 15.24 -6.72
CA LEU A 29 13.15 13.91 -6.15
C LEU A 29 12.01 13.05 -6.66
N LEU A 30 12.32 11.92 -7.31
CA LEU A 30 11.31 11.00 -7.82
C LEU A 30 10.96 9.96 -6.77
N ASN A 31 9.66 9.68 -6.64
CA ASN A 31 9.15 8.60 -5.80
C ASN A 31 8.14 7.72 -6.57
N GLY A 32 7.62 6.69 -5.91
CA GLY A 32 6.57 5.81 -6.44
C GLY A 32 5.51 5.47 -5.40
N ALA A 33 5.16 6.42 -4.54
CA ALA A 33 4.28 6.25 -3.40
C ALA A 33 2.86 5.79 -3.78
N ARG A 34 2.44 6.04 -5.03
CA ARG A 34 1.15 5.62 -5.58
C ARG A 34 1.19 4.35 -6.41
N GLY A 35 2.38 3.77 -6.59
CA GLY A 35 2.56 2.60 -7.44
C GLY A 35 1.75 1.40 -6.95
N ASN A 36 1.49 1.28 -5.65
CA ASN A 36 0.70 0.19 -5.08
C ASN A 36 -0.79 0.26 -5.44
N PHE A 37 -1.30 1.43 -5.84
CA PHE A 37 -2.67 1.62 -6.35
C PHE A 37 -2.72 1.76 -7.88
N THR A 38 -1.57 1.86 -8.56
CA THR A 38 -1.47 1.94 -10.04
C THR A 38 -0.68 0.75 -10.60
N ILE A 39 0.54 0.99 -11.09
CA ILE A 39 1.34 0.07 -11.90
C ILE A 39 1.72 -1.25 -11.20
N SER A 40 1.72 -1.25 -9.87
CA SER A 40 2.10 -2.38 -9.02
C SER A 40 0.95 -2.83 -8.11
N TRP A 41 -0.29 -2.58 -8.56
CA TRP A 41 -1.49 -3.19 -7.99
C TRP A 41 -1.47 -4.72 -8.12
N GLY A 42 -2.39 -5.39 -7.43
CA GLY A 42 -2.65 -6.83 -7.60
C GLY A 42 -1.88 -7.69 -6.61
N LYS A 43 -2.46 -7.86 -5.41
CA LYS A 43 -2.02 -8.90 -4.48
C LYS A 43 -2.58 -10.24 -4.93
N ALA A 44 -1.71 -11.22 -5.15
CA ALA A 44 -2.08 -12.52 -5.71
C ALA A 44 -3.22 -13.22 -4.94
N LEU A 45 -3.15 -13.22 -3.61
CA LEU A 45 -4.16 -13.88 -2.77
C LEU A 45 -5.55 -13.23 -2.86
N ASP A 46 -5.64 -11.90 -3.05
CA ASP A 46 -6.92 -11.22 -3.22
C ASP A 46 -7.54 -11.55 -4.58
N TYR A 47 -6.72 -11.57 -5.63
CA TYR A 47 -7.15 -12.03 -6.95
C TYR A 47 -7.62 -13.48 -6.94
N TYR A 48 -6.93 -14.37 -6.22
CA TYR A 48 -7.33 -15.77 -6.12
C TYR A 48 -8.64 -15.95 -5.34
N SER A 49 -8.91 -15.12 -4.33
CA SER A 49 -10.23 -15.06 -3.69
C SER A 49 -11.33 -14.66 -4.68
N ASN A 50 -11.06 -13.72 -5.59
CA ASN A 50 -11.99 -13.35 -6.66
C ASN A 50 -12.23 -14.51 -7.65
N LEU A 51 -11.19 -15.28 -8.01
CA LEU A 51 -11.35 -16.46 -8.87
C LEU A 51 -12.25 -17.54 -8.26
N ILE A 52 -12.17 -17.75 -6.94
CA ILE A 52 -13.09 -18.66 -6.23
C ILE A 52 -14.53 -18.16 -6.33
N ARG A 53 -14.76 -16.88 -6.03
CA ARG A 53 -16.11 -16.27 -6.09
C ARG A 53 -16.71 -16.29 -7.49
N GLN A 54 -15.87 -16.29 -8.52
CA GLN A 54 -16.27 -16.36 -9.94
C GLN A 54 -16.30 -17.81 -10.48
N PHE A 55 -16.11 -18.84 -9.64
CA PHE A 55 -16.07 -20.25 -10.04
C PHE A 55 -15.03 -20.59 -11.12
N LYS A 56 -13.92 -19.82 -11.19
CA LYS A 56 -12.85 -19.99 -12.20
C LYS A 56 -11.78 -21.00 -11.75
N TRP A 57 -12.20 -22.24 -11.48
CA TRP A 57 -11.38 -23.28 -10.86
C TRP A 57 -10.11 -23.65 -11.64
N MET A 58 -10.21 -23.75 -12.98
CA MET A 58 -9.06 -24.09 -13.83
C MET A 58 -7.97 -23.01 -13.78
N LYS A 59 -8.38 -21.73 -13.85
CA LYS A 59 -7.45 -20.58 -13.73
C LYS A 59 -6.84 -20.53 -12.34
N LEU A 60 -7.65 -20.71 -11.30
CA LEU A 60 -7.18 -20.76 -9.91
C LEU A 60 -6.12 -21.84 -9.69
N SER A 61 -6.38 -23.07 -10.15
CA SER A 61 -5.44 -24.20 -10.01
C SER A 61 -4.09 -23.91 -10.67
N LYS A 62 -4.12 -23.39 -11.91
CA LYS A 62 -2.91 -22.98 -12.64
C LYS A 62 -2.14 -21.90 -11.87
N GLU A 63 -2.81 -20.85 -11.44
CA GLU A 63 -2.20 -19.72 -10.73
C GLU A 63 -1.60 -20.13 -9.39
N VAL A 64 -2.31 -20.93 -8.58
CA VAL A 64 -1.82 -21.43 -7.29
C VAL A 64 -0.58 -22.30 -7.48
N LYS A 65 -0.55 -23.17 -8.50
CA LYS A 65 0.62 -23.99 -8.82
C LYS A 65 1.83 -23.12 -9.16
N LEU A 66 1.65 -22.11 -10.01
CA LEU A 66 2.73 -21.20 -10.41
C LEU A 66 3.21 -20.34 -9.23
N TYR A 67 2.29 -19.76 -8.46
CA TYR A 67 2.61 -18.94 -7.29
C TYR A 67 3.38 -19.74 -6.23
N SER A 68 2.95 -20.99 -5.99
CA SER A 68 3.60 -21.94 -5.09
C SER A 68 5.05 -22.22 -5.51
N GLY A 69 5.29 -22.47 -6.80
CA GLY A 69 6.64 -22.65 -7.35
C GLY A 69 7.51 -21.40 -7.22
N ASN A 70 6.98 -20.24 -7.61
CA ASN A 70 7.71 -18.98 -7.59
C ASN A 70 8.11 -18.54 -6.18
N ASN A 71 7.27 -18.82 -5.17
CA ASN A 71 7.48 -18.41 -3.78
C ASN A 71 8.02 -19.51 -2.87
N SER A 72 8.20 -20.75 -3.37
CA SER A 72 8.57 -21.92 -2.55
C SER A 72 7.64 -22.12 -1.35
N VAL A 73 6.33 -21.91 -1.54
CA VAL A 73 5.29 -22.12 -0.53
C VAL A 73 4.39 -23.27 -0.94
N SER A 74 3.87 -24.07 -0.01
CA SER A 74 2.99 -25.19 -0.36
C SER A 74 1.63 -24.72 -0.91
N GLN A 75 1.10 -25.42 -1.91
CA GLN A 75 -0.22 -25.10 -2.48
C GLN A 75 -1.33 -25.19 -1.41
N LYS A 76 -1.23 -26.16 -0.48
CA LYS A 76 -2.16 -26.29 0.66
C LYS A 76 -2.18 -25.02 1.52
N ARG A 77 -1.02 -24.44 1.82
CA ARG A 77 -0.93 -23.20 2.61
C ARG A 77 -1.52 -22.00 1.86
N VAL A 78 -1.31 -21.93 0.55
CA VAL A 78 -1.91 -20.91 -0.32
C VAL A 78 -3.44 -21.04 -0.31
N LEU A 79 -3.97 -22.24 -0.59
CA LEU A 79 -5.41 -22.53 -0.58
C LEU A 79 -6.04 -22.24 0.78
N PHE A 80 -5.39 -22.63 1.88
CA PHE A 80 -5.84 -22.31 3.24
C PHE A 80 -5.92 -20.80 3.48
N SER A 81 -4.92 -20.04 3.02
CA SER A 81 -4.90 -18.58 3.13
C SER A 81 -6.00 -17.92 2.30
N ILE A 82 -6.30 -18.45 1.12
CA ILE A 82 -7.41 -17.97 0.27
C ILE A 82 -8.76 -18.31 0.93
N GLY A 83 -8.90 -19.52 1.48
CA GLY A 83 -10.11 -19.98 2.15
C GLY A 83 -10.52 -19.06 3.31
N LYS A 84 -9.56 -18.65 4.14
CA LYS A 84 -9.77 -17.66 5.21
C LYS A 84 -10.31 -16.31 4.73
N ARG A 85 -9.90 -15.87 3.54
CA ARG A 85 -10.35 -14.59 2.95
C ARG A 85 -11.74 -14.69 2.33
N VAL A 86 -12.11 -15.86 1.80
CA VAL A 86 -13.42 -16.07 1.17
C VAL A 86 -14.49 -16.36 2.23
N ALA A 87 -14.14 -17.06 3.30
CA ALA A 87 -15.05 -17.43 4.39
C ALA A 87 -14.52 -16.90 5.75
N PRO A 88 -14.58 -15.58 6.00
CA PRO A 88 -14.09 -14.98 7.24
C PRO A 88 -14.85 -15.48 8.49
N PHE A 89 -16.07 -15.99 8.33
CA PHE A 89 -16.91 -16.55 9.40
C PHE A 89 -16.33 -17.80 10.07
N LEU A 90 -15.31 -18.43 9.48
CA LEU A 90 -14.66 -19.63 10.04
C LEU A 90 -13.50 -19.31 10.98
N GLU A 91 -13.06 -18.05 11.06
CA GLU A 91 -12.16 -17.63 12.13
C GLU A 91 -12.99 -17.23 13.35
N PRO A 92 -12.64 -17.71 14.57
CA PRO A 92 -13.22 -17.13 15.77
C PRO A 92 -12.92 -15.62 15.71
N THR A 93 -13.97 -14.82 15.87
CA THR A 93 -13.84 -13.36 16.00
C THR A 93 -12.81 -13.10 17.09
N LYS A 94 -11.55 -12.86 16.69
CA LYS A 94 -10.58 -12.29 17.61
C LYS A 94 -11.25 -11.06 18.16
N ASN A 95 -11.28 -10.90 19.48
CA ASN A 95 -11.71 -9.65 20.11
C ASN A 95 -11.04 -8.52 19.35
N LEU A 96 -11.81 -7.86 18.49
CA LEU A 96 -11.31 -6.75 17.70
C LEU A 96 -10.88 -5.75 18.74
N PHE A 97 -9.60 -5.39 18.72
CA PHE A 97 -9.11 -4.34 19.59
C PHE A 97 -9.87 -3.09 19.20
N THR A 98 -10.87 -2.72 19.99
CA THR A 98 -11.60 -1.48 19.81
C THR A 98 -10.68 -0.37 20.28
N PHE A 99 -10.14 0.37 19.32
CA PHE A 99 -9.32 1.54 19.65
C PHE A 99 -10.20 2.51 20.46
N PRO A 100 -9.74 2.98 21.64
CA PRO A 100 -10.56 3.84 22.47
C PRO A 100 -10.88 5.14 21.76
N GLU A 101 -12.07 5.68 21.98
CA GLU A 101 -12.42 7.02 21.54
C GLU A 101 -11.50 8.03 22.24
N LEU A 102 -10.52 8.56 21.51
CA LEU A 102 -9.58 9.57 22.02
C LEU A 102 -10.14 11.00 21.90
N ILE A 103 -11.28 11.18 21.24
CA ILE A 103 -11.92 12.48 21.09
C ILE A 103 -12.89 12.73 22.25
N ASN A 104 -12.88 13.95 22.78
CA ASN A 104 -13.87 14.35 23.77
C ASN A 104 -15.28 14.35 23.15
N LYS A 105 -16.27 13.78 23.83
CA LYS A 105 -17.63 13.61 23.30
C LYS A 105 -18.37 14.91 23.02
N SER A 106 -18.25 15.93 23.89
CA SER A 106 -18.89 17.22 23.64
C SER A 106 -18.25 17.92 22.45
N PHE A 107 -16.92 17.86 22.35
CA PHE A 107 -16.20 18.39 21.20
C PHE A 107 -16.55 17.68 19.89
N ALA A 108 -16.70 16.35 19.92
CA ALA A 108 -17.11 15.58 18.75
C ALA A 108 -18.52 15.95 18.27
N ALA A 109 -19.44 16.20 19.21
CA ALA A 109 -20.80 16.65 18.92
C ALA A 109 -20.85 18.10 18.40
N GLU A 110 -20.08 19.01 18.99
CA GLU A 110 -20.00 20.41 18.55
C GLU A 110 -19.40 20.58 17.14
N THR A 111 -18.57 19.62 16.71
CA THR A 111 -17.85 19.68 15.43
C THR A 111 -18.40 18.72 14.38
N ASP A 112 -19.47 17.98 14.68
CA ASP A 112 -20.02 16.91 13.84
C ASP A 112 -18.95 15.93 13.35
N ALA A 113 -17.96 15.63 14.20
CA ALA A 113 -16.74 14.95 13.80
C ALA A 113 -17.02 13.58 13.16
N PHE A 114 -17.98 12.82 13.70
CA PHE A 114 -18.35 11.50 13.21
C PHE A 114 -19.12 11.55 11.88
N GLU A 115 -19.96 12.56 11.68
CA GLU A 115 -20.68 12.75 10.41
C GLU A 115 -19.69 13.06 9.29
N ARG A 116 -18.72 13.94 9.56
CA ARG A 116 -17.69 14.35 8.59
C ARG A 116 -16.76 13.23 8.14
N ILE A 117 -16.59 12.17 8.94
CA ILE A 117 -15.73 11.03 8.61
C ILE A 117 -16.52 9.80 8.16
N SER A 118 -17.85 9.85 8.19
CA SER A 118 -18.70 8.70 7.86
C SER A 118 -18.45 8.20 6.42
N ASP A 119 -18.25 9.11 5.47
CA ASP A 119 -17.92 8.82 4.06
C ASP A 119 -16.54 8.20 3.82
N ILE A 120 -15.68 8.18 4.85
CA ILE A 120 -14.32 7.62 4.78
C ILE A 120 -14.32 6.15 5.24
N ASN A 121 -15.44 5.65 5.78
CA ASN A 121 -15.50 4.27 6.24
C ASN A 121 -15.38 3.29 5.06
N THR A 122 -14.34 2.44 5.11
CA THR A 122 -14.09 1.40 4.11
C THR A 122 -14.64 0.03 4.51
N ASP A 123 -15.31 -0.07 5.66
CA ASP A 123 -15.86 -1.32 6.17
C ASP A 123 -16.83 -1.94 5.17
N GLY A 124 -16.60 -3.21 4.84
CA GLY A 124 -17.43 -3.96 3.89
C GLY A 124 -17.16 -3.69 2.41
N LEU A 125 -16.32 -2.72 2.06
CA LEU A 125 -15.97 -2.42 0.67
C LEU A 125 -14.99 -3.44 0.09
N LYS A 126 -15.12 -3.70 -1.22
CA LYS A 126 -14.15 -4.51 -1.97
C LYS A 126 -12.85 -3.72 -2.17
N ASN A 127 -11.75 -4.44 -2.36
CA ASN A 127 -10.45 -3.83 -2.62
C ASN A 127 -10.45 -2.87 -3.82
N ASP A 128 -11.24 -3.14 -4.86
CA ASP A 128 -11.33 -2.27 -6.03
C ASP A 128 -12.08 -0.97 -5.72
N GLU A 129 -13.09 -1.03 -4.86
CA GLU A 129 -13.83 0.15 -4.39
C GLU A 129 -12.91 1.01 -3.50
N ILE A 130 -12.15 0.39 -2.60
CA ILE A 130 -11.12 1.06 -1.79
C ILE A 130 -10.07 1.71 -2.69
N ARG A 131 -9.64 1.03 -3.76
CA ARG A 131 -8.69 1.56 -4.75
C ARG A 131 -9.26 2.77 -5.48
N GLN A 132 -10.53 2.75 -5.87
CA GLN A 132 -11.20 3.89 -6.52
C GLN A 132 -11.37 5.06 -5.54
N MET A 133 -11.84 4.80 -4.32
CA MET A 133 -11.95 5.79 -3.25
C MET A 133 -10.63 6.51 -2.99
N HIS A 134 -9.50 5.80 -3.04
CA HIS A 134 -8.18 6.41 -2.87
C HIS A 134 -7.92 7.57 -3.85
N PHE A 135 -8.48 7.52 -5.07
CA PHE A 135 -8.31 8.57 -6.08
C PHE A 135 -9.43 9.61 -6.11
N THR A 136 -10.61 9.31 -5.58
CA THR A 136 -11.76 10.23 -5.59
C THR A 136 -11.90 11.02 -4.28
N GLN A 137 -11.49 10.45 -3.15
CA GLN A 137 -11.62 11.08 -1.83
C GLN A 137 -10.42 11.97 -1.51
N SER A 138 -10.65 13.29 -1.42
CA SER A 138 -9.60 14.29 -1.18
C SER A 138 -8.88 14.11 0.16
N CYS A 139 -9.57 13.60 1.18
CA CYS A 139 -9.00 13.37 2.51
C CYS A 139 -7.80 12.39 2.49
N MET A 140 -7.78 11.45 1.53
CA MET A 140 -6.70 10.47 1.37
C MET A 140 -5.36 11.12 0.99
N TRP A 141 -5.41 12.35 0.48
CA TRP A 141 -4.26 13.09 -0.04
C TRP A 141 -3.64 14.05 0.98
N ASN A 142 -4.39 14.40 2.04
CA ASN A 142 -3.98 15.45 2.99
C ASN A 142 -2.61 15.14 3.58
N VAL A 143 -2.46 14.00 4.26
CA VAL A 143 -1.20 13.62 4.94
C VAL A 143 0.01 13.61 4.01
N THR A 144 -0.13 13.02 2.82
CA THR A 144 0.97 12.97 1.85
C THR A 144 1.27 14.35 1.26
N GLY A 145 0.24 15.16 0.99
CA GLY A 145 0.38 16.48 0.39
C GLY A 145 1.06 17.48 1.34
N THR A 146 0.64 17.54 2.61
CA THR A 146 1.26 18.45 3.57
C THR A 146 2.65 17.96 4.00
N SER A 147 2.90 16.64 4.09
CA SER A 147 4.26 16.11 4.30
C SER A 147 5.20 16.52 3.14
N ALA A 148 4.81 16.26 1.89
CA ALA A 148 5.59 16.64 0.71
C ALA A 148 5.82 18.15 0.64
N THR A 149 4.81 18.96 0.95
CA THR A 149 4.93 20.43 0.95
C THR A 149 5.90 20.91 2.03
N LYS A 150 5.82 20.38 3.26
CA LYS A 150 6.75 20.71 4.36
C LYS A 150 8.20 20.41 3.95
N GLN A 151 8.44 19.22 3.38
CA GLN A 151 9.78 18.83 2.93
C GLN A 151 10.27 19.71 1.78
N SER A 152 9.39 20.01 0.81
CA SER A 152 9.73 20.84 -0.35
C SER A 152 10.12 22.26 0.05
N LEU A 153 9.35 22.88 0.97
CA LEU A 153 9.63 24.22 1.48
C LEU A 153 10.94 24.27 2.28
N LYS A 154 11.22 23.23 3.08
CA LYS A 154 12.42 23.18 3.91
C LYS A 154 13.69 22.97 3.09
N TYR A 155 13.66 22.03 2.14
CA TYR A 155 14.86 21.60 1.41
C TYR A 155 14.99 22.18 0.00
N GLY A 156 13.98 22.93 -0.48
CA GLY A 156 14.03 23.62 -1.77
C GLY A 156 14.00 22.69 -2.99
N MET A 157 13.28 21.57 -2.88
CA MET A 157 13.14 20.56 -3.94
C MET A 157 11.70 20.14 -4.14
N TRP A 158 11.39 19.58 -5.30
CA TRP A 158 10.05 19.13 -5.66
C TRP A 158 9.97 17.61 -5.60
N ASP A 159 9.04 17.10 -4.81
CA ASP A 159 8.70 15.68 -4.82
C ASP A 159 7.75 15.35 -5.97
N ARG A 160 8.07 14.34 -6.78
CA ARG A 160 7.30 13.95 -7.97
C ARG A 160 7.11 12.43 -8.02
N ASP A 161 5.86 12.01 -8.15
CA ASP A 161 5.49 10.61 -8.30
C ASP A 161 4.96 10.34 -9.72
N PRO A 162 5.77 9.76 -10.64
CA PRO A 162 5.30 9.41 -11.98
C PRO A 162 4.17 8.38 -11.97
N THR A 163 4.06 7.57 -10.91
CA THR A 163 3.00 6.56 -10.77
C THR A 163 1.66 7.19 -10.36
N ASN A 164 1.68 8.49 -10.02
CA ASN A 164 0.52 9.32 -9.72
C ASN A 164 0.10 10.23 -10.90
N ASP A 165 0.68 10.07 -12.09
CA ASP A 165 0.21 10.78 -13.28
C ASP A 165 -1.22 10.34 -13.62
N LEU A 166 -2.10 11.30 -13.93
CA LEU A 166 -3.52 11.03 -14.20
C LEU A 166 -3.72 10.00 -15.32
N ARG A 167 -2.87 10.04 -16.36
CA ARG A 167 -2.95 9.10 -17.49
C ARG A 167 -2.55 7.69 -17.07
N VAL A 168 -1.52 7.59 -16.22
CA VAL A 168 -1.07 6.30 -15.64
C VAL A 168 -2.16 5.73 -14.75
N ILE A 169 -2.78 6.56 -13.90
CA ILE A 169 -3.88 6.15 -13.03
C ILE A 169 -5.04 5.63 -13.88
N GLN A 170 -5.53 6.42 -14.84
CA GLN A 170 -6.68 6.05 -15.69
C GLN A 170 -6.41 4.77 -16.47
N PHE A 171 -5.23 4.63 -17.07
CA PHE A 171 -4.82 3.40 -17.73
C PHE A 171 -4.86 2.21 -16.76
N CYS A 172 -4.24 2.32 -15.58
CA CYS A 172 -4.21 1.24 -14.59
C CYS A 172 -5.60 0.89 -14.03
N LEU A 173 -6.54 1.82 -13.99
CA LEU A 173 -7.92 1.58 -13.56
C LEU A 173 -8.77 0.94 -14.65
N SER A 174 -8.42 1.13 -15.93
CA SER A 174 -9.12 0.47 -17.06
C SER A 174 -8.67 -0.98 -17.32
N LEU A 175 -7.53 -1.40 -16.76
CA LEU A 175 -7.00 -2.74 -16.99
C LEU A 175 -7.72 -3.79 -16.13
N PRO A 176 -7.97 -5.00 -16.66
CA PRO A 176 -8.49 -6.10 -15.86
C PRO A 176 -7.45 -6.60 -14.85
N ASP A 177 -7.92 -7.15 -13.73
CA ASP A 177 -7.08 -7.66 -12.63
C ASP A 177 -6.01 -8.67 -13.06
N ASP A 178 -6.27 -9.42 -14.13
CA ASP A 178 -5.33 -10.44 -14.61
C ASP A 178 -4.12 -9.86 -15.36
N GLN A 179 -4.08 -8.55 -15.60
CA GLN A 179 -2.85 -7.86 -15.99
C GLN A 179 -1.95 -7.60 -14.78
N PHE A 180 -2.55 -7.43 -13.60
CA PHE A 180 -1.84 -7.18 -12.34
C PHE A 180 -1.43 -8.45 -11.62
N VAL A 181 -2.16 -9.54 -11.80
CA VAL A 181 -1.82 -10.87 -11.26
C VAL A 181 -1.93 -11.92 -12.36
N ASN A 182 -0.79 -12.50 -12.74
CA ASN A 182 -0.72 -13.51 -13.79
C ASN A 182 0.49 -14.40 -13.62
N ASN A 183 0.38 -15.65 -14.03
CA ASN A 183 1.46 -16.64 -14.05
C ASN A 183 2.12 -16.81 -12.67
N GLY A 184 1.33 -16.74 -11.61
CA GLY A 184 1.83 -16.86 -10.24
C GLY A 184 2.70 -15.68 -9.78
N LEU A 185 2.60 -14.52 -10.42
CA LEU A 185 3.27 -13.28 -10.04
C LEU A 185 2.25 -12.29 -9.48
N ASP A 186 2.55 -11.71 -8.31
CA ASP A 186 1.95 -10.44 -7.92
C ASP A 186 2.54 -9.29 -8.75
N ARG A 187 1.79 -8.18 -8.89
CA ARG A 187 2.28 -6.97 -9.56
C ARG A 187 2.80 -7.22 -10.99
N ALA A 188 2.24 -8.20 -11.69
CA ALA A 188 2.73 -8.71 -12.96
C ALA A 188 2.90 -7.61 -14.02
N LEU A 189 2.00 -6.62 -14.05
CA LEU A 189 2.06 -5.49 -14.97
C LEU A 189 3.42 -4.79 -14.95
N ILE A 190 3.87 -4.27 -13.81
CA ILE A 190 5.16 -3.57 -13.73
C ILE A 190 6.35 -4.51 -13.96
N ARG A 191 6.24 -5.78 -13.53
CA ARG A 191 7.31 -6.78 -13.73
C ARG A 191 7.52 -7.12 -15.20
N ASN A 192 6.43 -7.09 -15.99
CA ASN A 192 6.45 -7.30 -17.43
C ASN A 192 6.91 -6.04 -18.16
N ALA A 193 6.38 -4.87 -17.78
CA ALA A 193 6.73 -3.58 -18.39
C ALA A 193 8.23 -3.23 -18.23
N THR A 194 8.87 -3.71 -17.17
CA THR A 194 10.29 -3.47 -16.89
C THR A 194 11.22 -4.57 -17.40
N LYS A 195 10.71 -5.54 -18.18
CA LYS A 195 11.55 -6.56 -18.83
C LYS A 195 12.55 -5.87 -19.77
N GLY A 196 13.83 -6.19 -19.62
CA GLY A 196 14.93 -5.55 -20.37
C GLY A 196 15.45 -4.24 -19.75
N TYR A 197 14.69 -3.62 -18.84
CA TYR A 197 15.13 -2.42 -18.11
C TYR A 197 15.68 -2.76 -16.71
N LEU A 198 15.12 -3.78 -16.05
CA LEU A 198 15.56 -4.23 -14.73
C LEU A 198 16.05 -5.68 -14.77
N PRO A 199 17.09 -6.02 -13.97
CA PRO A 199 17.53 -7.41 -13.85
C PRO A 199 16.41 -8.33 -13.35
N ASP A 200 16.33 -9.54 -13.89
CA ASP A 200 15.33 -10.55 -13.54
C ASP A 200 15.28 -10.83 -12.04
N LYS A 201 16.45 -10.88 -11.38
CA LYS A 201 16.56 -11.06 -9.92
C LYS A 201 15.85 -9.97 -9.11
N ILE A 202 15.70 -8.76 -9.66
CA ILE A 202 15.02 -7.63 -9.01
C ILE A 202 13.55 -7.62 -9.44
N ARG A 203 13.28 -7.59 -10.75
CA ARG A 203 11.90 -7.45 -11.25
C ARG A 203 11.03 -8.68 -10.98
N LEU A 204 11.59 -9.88 -10.79
CA LEU A 204 10.82 -11.10 -10.49
C LEU A 204 10.86 -11.51 -9.00
N ASN A 205 11.51 -10.71 -8.15
CA ASN A 205 11.56 -10.98 -6.72
C ASN A 205 10.17 -10.86 -6.07
N GLN A 206 9.68 -11.95 -5.47
CA GLN A 206 8.44 -11.98 -4.67
C GLN A 206 8.68 -12.24 -3.18
N ARG A 207 9.92 -12.59 -2.79
CA ARG A 207 10.26 -13.14 -1.48
C ARG A 207 10.88 -12.11 -0.56
N VAL A 208 11.82 -11.33 -1.08
CA VAL A 208 12.56 -10.34 -0.30
C VAL A 208 11.80 -9.02 -0.34
N ARG A 209 11.59 -8.41 0.82
CA ARG A 209 10.90 -7.12 0.96
C ARG A 209 11.76 -6.18 1.80
N GLY A 210 11.67 -4.88 1.51
CA GLY A 210 12.27 -3.86 2.34
C GLY A 210 11.58 -3.79 3.70
N ILE A 211 12.37 -3.55 4.74
CA ILE A 211 11.88 -3.29 6.09
C ILE A 211 11.77 -1.78 6.25
N GLN A 212 10.60 -1.31 6.70
CA GLN A 212 10.41 0.10 7.03
C GLN A 212 10.91 0.38 8.45
N ALA A 213 11.56 1.54 8.62
CA ALA A 213 12.08 2.02 9.88
C ALA A 213 12.87 0.99 10.70
N ALA A 214 13.74 0.21 10.05
CA ALA A 214 14.49 -0.87 10.71
C ALA A 214 15.38 -0.39 11.89
N ASP A 215 15.63 0.91 11.99
CA ASP A 215 16.48 1.58 12.96
C ASP A 215 15.72 2.26 14.11
N TRP A 216 14.40 2.18 14.17
CA TRP A 216 13.58 2.91 15.16
C TRP A 216 13.97 2.59 16.61
N LEU A 217 14.21 1.31 16.92
CA LEU A 217 14.58 0.88 18.27
C LEU A 217 15.94 1.44 18.70
N TYR A 218 16.93 1.37 17.81
CA TYR A 218 18.28 1.91 18.07
C TYR A 218 18.27 3.43 18.27
N ARG A 219 17.34 4.14 17.61
CA ARG A 219 17.18 5.59 17.79
C ARG A 219 16.50 5.95 19.10
N MET A 220 15.60 5.10 19.60
CA MET A 220 14.89 5.33 20.86
C MET A 220 15.69 4.89 22.09
N GLN A 221 16.51 3.84 21.97
CA GLN A 221 17.26 3.26 23.09
C GLN A 221 18.06 4.27 23.93
N PRO A 222 18.74 5.29 23.37
CA PRO A 222 19.51 6.25 24.17
C PRO A 222 18.66 7.17 25.07
N VAL A 223 17.36 7.32 24.76
CA VAL A 223 16.44 8.23 25.45
C VAL A 223 15.30 7.50 26.16
N TRP A 224 15.22 6.18 25.99
CA TRP A 224 14.24 5.34 26.65
C TRP A 224 14.81 4.92 28.01
N GLU A 225 14.55 5.72 29.03
CA GLU A 225 14.84 5.34 30.42
C GLU A 225 14.06 4.05 30.76
N ASN A 226 14.74 3.08 31.38
CA ASN A 226 14.15 1.80 31.78
C ASN A 226 13.13 1.96 32.92
#